data_AF-A0A7D5VPF4-F1
#
_entry.id   AF-A0A7D5VPF4-F1
#
_cell.length_a   1.000
_cell.length_b   1.000
_cell.length_c   1.000
_cell.angle_alpha   90.00
_cell.angle_beta   90.00
_cell.angle_gamma   90.00
#
_symmetry.space_group_name_H-M   'P 1'
#
loop_
_entity.id
_entity.type
_entity.pdbx_description
1 polymer ?
#
loop_
_entity_poly.entity_id
_entity_poly.type
_entity_poly.pdbx_seq_one_letter_code
_entity_poly.pdbx_strand_id
1 'polypeptide(L)'
;MSAVFVNPYLRYGIGRPLIDWPATTEDECRVVIQAAKNAIAARKTEYADLLEDEDVDNLPARPDIPAIHIRVDETKSMPDDVLAGLDFIIEEGRSVNIRVSNTGLRATREYITGTMDELTPGRIGLRTNNSSELQMLFPDTGAPDMAIFTDPGTVAYMSTTKGPFQPTPAKAYATMAEAFPQGSAEYERMQSLFMDAARELSDIRPDMDPITAKAMGLAWSQRWARIIPNLRGDAHGNVTPDRMHESVWELYQSWEKPVPYDLLLGRAADDDGYTLAAPTTGAAAEIPRLSETMLDDNELDRLAAQEAAIELAKTSAKPKTNDELAIELFASMGRPAKPSEIYPLMVKAGYDKSERTFRDLVAKLGLQDKLTRRHDGTYAAADSDEVPHAGRVPGPEDDPDGRGDAPHD
;
A
#
# COMPACT_ATOMS: atom_id res chain seq x y z
N MET A 1 -7.14 5.71 -1.39
CA MET A 1 -6.76 4.63 -2.33
C MET A 1 -5.37 4.05 -2.07
N SER A 2 -4.38 4.82 -1.58
CA SER A 2 -2.99 4.36 -1.41
C SER A 2 -2.77 3.17 -0.46
N ALA A 3 -3.64 2.97 0.55
CA ALA A 3 -3.44 1.98 1.59
C ALA A 3 -3.23 0.54 1.06
N VAL A 4 -3.96 0.12 0.01
CA VAL A 4 -3.84 -1.26 -0.53
C VAL A 4 -2.44 -1.56 -1.08
N PHE A 5 -1.73 -0.56 -1.59
CA PHE A 5 -0.38 -0.69 -2.17
C PHE A 5 0.73 -0.69 -1.10
N VAL A 6 0.45 -0.17 0.09
CA VAL A 6 1.40 -0.14 1.22
C VAL A 6 1.07 -1.19 2.29
N ASN A 7 -0.14 -1.74 2.27
CA ASN A 7 -0.61 -2.75 3.22
C ASN A 7 0.26 -4.00 3.27
N PRO A 8 0.74 -4.59 2.16
CA PRO A 8 1.63 -5.75 2.20
C PRO A 8 2.81 -5.56 3.15
N TYR A 9 3.45 -4.40 3.05
CA TYR A 9 4.55 -4.04 3.93
C TYR A 9 4.07 -3.70 5.36
N LEU A 10 3.15 -2.74 5.48
CA LEU A 10 2.78 -2.20 6.79
C LEU A 10 2.04 -3.22 7.68
N ARG A 11 1.21 -4.11 7.13
CA ARG A 11 0.46 -5.11 7.93
C ARG A 11 1.20 -6.42 8.09
N TYR A 12 1.94 -6.84 7.06
CA TYR A 12 2.47 -8.20 6.97
C TYR A 12 3.99 -8.25 6.87
N GLY A 13 4.67 -7.10 6.88
CA GLY A 13 6.12 -7.04 6.81
C GLY A 13 6.71 -7.51 5.48
N ILE A 14 5.93 -7.57 4.40
CA ILE A 14 6.40 -8.16 3.14
C ILE A 14 7.21 -7.16 2.32
N GLY A 15 8.46 -7.51 2.06
CA GLY A 15 9.31 -6.94 1.01
C GLY A 15 9.53 -5.43 1.15
N ARG A 16 9.06 -4.66 0.15
CA ARG A 16 9.00 -3.20 0.16
C ARG A 16 7.60 -2.72 -0.24
N PRO A 17 7.13 -1.57 0.27
CA PRO A 17 5.81 -1.03 -0.08
C PRO A 17 5.70 -0.77 -1.59
N LEU A 18 4.62 -1.11 -2.30
CA LEU A 18 4.53 -0.89 -3.76
C LEU A 18 4.54 0.61 -4.15
N ILE A 19 4.01 1.46 -3.26
CA ILE A 19 4.11 2.92 -3.32
C ILE A 19 5.00 3.38 -2.17
N ASP A 20 6.06 4.13 -2.46
CA ASP A 20 7.02 4.57 -1.43
C ASP A 20 6.54 5.83 -0.68
N TRP A 21 5.86 6.73 -1.39
CA TRP A 21 5.44 8.00 -0.81
C TRP A 21 3.95 8.32 -1.08
N PRO A 22 3.03 7.75 -0.28
CA PRO A 22 1.63 8.12 -0.31
C PRO A 22 1.38 9.48 0.35
N ALA A 23 1.12 10.51 -0.44
CA ALA A 23 0.66 11.81 0.04
C ALA A 23 -0.87 11.83 0.22
N THR A 24 -1.33 11.69 1.47
CA THR A 24 -2.77 11.59 1.80
C THR A 24 -3.37 12.89 2.35
N THR A 25 -2.57 13.94 2.49
CA THR A 25 -3.00 15.26 2.96
C THR A 25 -2.49 16.33 2.00
N GLU A 26 -3.15 17.50 1.98
CA GLU A 26 -2.73 18.60 1.11
C GLU A 26 -1.29 19.06 1.39
N ASP A 27 -0.90 19.13 2.67
CA ASP A 27 0.47 19.54 3.01
C ASP A 27 1.51 18.49 2.62
N GLU A 28 1.21 17.20 2.73
CA GLU A 28 2.12 16.17 2.24
C GLU A 28 2.19 16.21 0.70
N CYS A 29 1.08 16.53 0.00
CA CYS A 29 1.13 16.78 -1.45
C CYS A 29 2.09 17.92 -1.79
N ARG A 30 2.01 19.05 -1.07
CA ARG A 30 2.92 20.19 -1.26
C ARG A 30 4.38 19.83 -0.98
N VAL A 31 4.64 19.03 0.05
CA VAL A 31 5.99 18.53 0.34
C VAL A 31 6.50 17.63 -0.78
N VAL A 32 5.67 16.73 -1.32
CA VAL A 32 6.03 15.90 -2.50
C VAL A 32 6.36 16.77 -3.71
N ILE A 33 5.54 17.78 -4.00
CA ILE A 33 5.80 18.73 -5.09
C ILE A 33 7.13 19.44 -4.87
N GLN A 34 7.38 19.99 -3.69
CA GLN A 34 8.62 20.71 -3.40
C GLN A 34 9.84 19.78 -3.49
N ALA A 35 9.74 18.56 -2.96
CA ALA A 35 10.79 17.55 -3.06
C ALA A 35 11.07 17.18 -4.52
N ALA A 36 10.03 16.99 -5.34
CA ALA A 36 10.17 16.73 -6.77
C ALA A 36 10.83 17.89 -7.51
N LYS A 37 10.49 19.15 -7.21
CA LYS A 37 11.14 20.34 -7.76
C LYS A 37 12.64 20.36 -7.44
N ASN A 38 13.01 20.10 -6.19
CA ASN A 38 14.41 20.04 -5.77
C ASN A 38 15.16 18.89 -6.46
N ALA A 39 14.53 17.73 -6.59
CA ALA A 39 15.08 16.59 -7.31
C ALA A 39 15.31 16.88 -8.80
N ILE A 40 14.36 17.55 -9.46
CA ILE A 40 14.50 17.97 -10.86
C ILE A 40 15.71 18.90 -11.00
N ALA A 41 15.80 19.94 -10.16
CA ALA A 41 16.90 20.89 -10.20
C ALA A 41 18.26 20.20 -9.99
N ALA A 42 18.36 19.32 -8.99
CA ALA A 42 19.59 18.59 -8.72
C ALA A 42 19.96 17.65 -9.88
N ARG A 43 19.01 16.85 -10.40
CA ARG A 43 19.30 15.94 -11.51
C ARG A 43 19.72 16.68 -12.80
N LYS A 44 19.17 17.87 -13.06
CA LYS A 44 19.57 18.68 -14.23
C LYS A 44 21.01 19.18 -14.15
N THR A 45 21.50 19.47 -12.95
CA THR A 45 22.85 19.99 -12.75
C THR A 45 23.87 18.86 -12.54
N GLU A 46 23.57 17.94 -11.64
CA GLU A 46 24.54 16.93 -11.15
C GLU A 46 24.73 15.76 -12.13
N TYR A 47 23.77 15.52 -13.03
CA TYR A 47 23.90 14.51 -14.11
C TYR A 47 24.16 15.14 -15.49
N ALA A 48 24.54 16.41 -15.57
CA ALA A 48 24.83 17.07 -16.85
C ALA A 48 25.96 16.36 -17.61
N ASP A 49 27.06 16.05 -16.92
CA ASP A 49 28.21 15.32 -17.50
C ASP A 49 27.80 13.94 -18.02
N LEU A 50 26.89 13.25 -17.32
CA LEU A 50 26.39 11.93 -17.75
C LEU A 50 25.57 12.02 -19.05
N LEU A 51 24.78 13.08 -19.23
CA LEU A 51 24.02 13.30 -20.46
C LEU A 51 24.95 13.57 -21.65
N GLU A 52 26.03 14.33 -21.41
CA GLU A 52 27.06 14.61 -22.42
C GLU A 52 27.84 13.34 -22.79
N ASP A 53 28.31 12.59 -21.79
CA ASP A 53 29.09 11.36 -21.98
C ASP A 53 28.31 10.28 -22.75
N GLU A 54 26.99 10.22 -22.59
CA GLU A 54 26.14 9.23 -23.23
C GLU A 54 25.45 9.70 -24.51
N ASP A 55 25.63 10.97 -24.89
CA ASP A 55 25.01 11.58 -26.08
C ASP A 55 23.48 11.41 -26.09
N VAL A 56 22.83 11.72 -24.96
CA VAL A 56 21.37 11.60 -24.78
C VAL A 56 20.73 12.88 -24.26
N ASP A 57 19.56 13.23 -24.83
CA ASP A 57 18.79 14.41 -24.41
C ASP A 57 18.05 14.23 -23.08
N ASN A 58 17.87 12.99 -22.63
CA ASN A 58 17.15 12.68 -21.40
C ASN A 58 17.95 11.66 -20.60
N LEU A 59 17.95 11.85 -19.28
CA LEU A 59 18.57 10.93 -18.34
C LEU A 59 17.98 9.53 -18.60
N PRO A 60 18.80 8.48 -18.74
CA PRO A 60 18.29 7.12 -18.90
C PRO A 60 17.76 6.59 -17.56
N ALA A 61 16.71 5.77 -17.60
CA ALA A 61 16.19 5.12 -16.40
C ALA A 61 17.04 3.88 -16.10
N ARG A 62 17.62 3.82 -14.90
CA ARG A 62 18.54 2.75 -14.48
C ARG A 62 18.30 2.36 -13.02
N PRO A 63 18.80 1.20 -12.56
CA PRO A 63 18.68 0.84 -11.14
C PRO A 63 19.36 1.84 -10.19
N ASP A 64 20.45 2.47 -10.62
CA ASP A 64 21.22 3.48 -9.89
C ASP A 64 20.71 4.92 -10.10
N ILE A 65 19.86 5.14 -11.11
CA ILE A 65 19.18 6.41 -11.40
C ILE A 65 17.71 6.09 -11.73
N PRO A 66 16.89 5.79 -10.71
CA PRO A 66 15.54 5.32 -10.93
C PRO A 66 14.66 6.40 -11.54
N ALA A 67 13.70 5.97 -12.36
CA ALA A 67 12.59 6.84 -12.75
C ALA A 67 11.68 7.08 -11.55
N ILE A 68 11.26 8.34 -11.35
CA ILE A 68 10.31 8.72 -10.32
C ILE A 68 8.97 8.97 -10.99
N HIS A 69 7.95 8.21 -10.58
CA HIS A 69 6.60 8.35 -11.11
C HIS A 69 5.64 8.81 -10.02
N ILE A 70 5.16 10.04 -10.14
CA ILE A 70 4.13 10.62 -9.30
C ILE A 70 2.77 10.27 -9.93
N ARG A 71 1.90 9.61 -9.16
CA ARG A 71 0.55 9.27 -9.59
C ARG A 71 -0.47 10.05 -8.78
N VAL A 72 -1.37 10.71 -9.50
CA VAL A 72 -2.45 11.49 -8.92
C VAL A 72 -3.76 10.78 -9.23
N ASP A 73 -4.50 10.43 -8.19
CA ASP A 73 -5.77 9.67 -8.27
C ASP A 73 -6.96 10.56 -8.69
N GLU A 74 -7.02 11.79 -8.19
CA GLU A 74 -8.09 12.76 -8.50
C GLU A 74 -7.56 14.20 -8.38
N THR A 75 -7.59 14.96 -9.48
CA THR A 75 -7.11 16.35 -9.50
C THR A 75 -8.11 17.40 -9.05
N LYS A 76 -9.42 17.16 -9.14
CA LYS A 76 -10.39 18.25 -8.90
C LYS A 76 -10.30 18.86 -7.50
N SER A 77 -10.00 18.04 -6.49
CA SER A 77 -9.91 18.50 -5.11
C SER A 77 -8.50 18.98 -4.73
N MET A 78 -7.57 19.08 -5.67
CA MET A 78 -6.22 19.54 -5.36
C MET A 78 -6.18 21.05 -5.20
N PRO A 79 -5.40 21.56 -4.23
CA PRO A 79 -5.11 22.98 -4.13
C PRO A 79 -4.40 23.51 -5.39
N ASP A 80 -4.69 24.76 -5.75
CA ASP A 80 -4.12 25.41 -6.95
C ASP A 80 -2.59 25.40 -6.96
N ASP A 81 -1.94 25.55 -5.80
CA ASP A 81 -0.48 25.52 -5.68
C ASP A 81 0.11 24.13 -5.92
N VAL A 82 -0.65 23.07 -5.59
CA VAL A 82 -0.29 21.69 -5.92
C VAL A 82 -0.44 21.45 -7.43
N LEU A 83 -1.54 21.91 -8.03
CA LEU A 83 -1.76 21.81 -9.49
C LEU A 83 -0.67 22.53 -10.29
N ALA A 84 -0.34 23.76 -9.92
CA ALA A 84 0.77 24.51 -10.53
C ALA A 84 2.13 23.79 -10.32
N GLY A 85 2.27 23.10 -9.19
CA GLY A 85 3.40 22.22 -8.93
C GLY A 85 3.50 21.03 -9.88
N LEU A 86 2.37 20.38 -10.18
CA LEU A 86 2.30 19.29 -11.14
C LEU A 86 2.63 19.77 -12.55
N ASP A 87 2.09 20.92 -12.96
CA ASP A 87 2.39 21.53 -14.26
C ASP A 87 3.89 21.78 -14.43
N PHE A 88 4.55 22.33 -13.40
CA PHE A 88 6.01 22.48 -13.40
C PHE A 88 6.74 21.14 -13.58
N ILE A 89 6.30 20.08 -12.88
CA ILE A 89 6.94 18.75 -12.99
C ILE A 89 6.74 18.16 -14.39
N ILE A 90 5.58 18.37 -15.01
CA ILE A 90 5.29 17.92 -16.38
C ILE A 90 6.23 18.62 -17.37
N GLU A 91 6.41 19.93 -17.23
CA GLU A 91 7.27 20.74 -18.10
C GLU A 91 8.76 20.41 -17.90
N GLU A 92 9.22 20.40 -16.65
CA GLU A 92 10.65 20.37 -16.33
C GLU A 92 11.19 18.96 -16.05
N GLY A 93 10.34 18.04 -15.62
CA GLY A 93 10.74 16.69 -15.17
C GLY A 93 11.08 15.73 -16.29
N ARG A 94 10.69 16.05 -17.55
CA ARG A 94 10.88 15.17 -18.70
C ARG A 94 12.34 14.73 -18.87
N SER A 95 13.27 15.67 -18.90
CA SER A 95 14.68 15.38 -19.15
C SER A 95 15.38 14.58 -18.05
N VAL A 96 14.79 14.46 -16.87
CA VAL A 96 15.41 13.85 -15.67
C VAL A 96 14.66 12.64 -15.11
N ASN A 97 13.79 12.02 -15.93
CA ASN A 97 12.96 10.87 -15.56
C ASN A 97 12.09 11.06 -14.31
N ILE A 98 11.58 12.27 -14.11
CA ILE A 98 10.53 12.54 -13.13
C ILE A 98 9.23 12.76 -13.92
N ARG A 99 8.19 11.97 -13.64
CA ARG A 99 6.98 11.89 -14.45
C ARG A 99 5.74 12.00 -13.58
N VAL A 100 4.68 12.55 -14.16
CA VAL A 100 3.34 12.58 -13.57
C VAL A 100 2.39 11.76 -14.42
N SER A 101 1.54 10.96 -13.79
CA SER A 101 0.29 10.50 -14.40
C SER A 101 -0.86 11.01 -13.57
N ASN A 102 -1.79 11.66 -14.25
CA ASN A 102 -2.97 12.22 -13.63
C ASN A 102 -4.22 11.43 -14.03
N THR A 103 -5.08 11.14 -13.06
CA THR A 103 -6.42 10.61 -13.28
C THR A 103 -7.45 11.58 -12.73
N GLY A 104 -8.59 11.64 -13.42
CA GLY A 104 -9.72 12.45 -13.02
C GLY A 104 -11.01 11.76 -13.43
N LEU A 105 -12.05 11.85 -12.60
CA LEU A 105 -13.35 11.25 -12.91
C LEU A 105 -14.07 11.89 -14.09
N ARG A 106 -13.66 13.11 -14.48
CA ARG A 106 -14.23 13.84 -15.60
C ARG A 106 -13.12 14.44 -16.44
N ALA A 107 -13.39 14.58 -17.74
CA ALA A 107 -12.54 15.37 -18.63
C ALA A 107 -13.18 16.75 -18.82
N THR A 108 -12.95 17.65 -17.86
CA THR A 108 -13.26 19.10 -17.97
C THR A 108 -12.02 19.95 -17.67
N ARG A 109 -12.06 21.25 -17.99
CA ARG A 109 -10.94 22.19 -17.72
C ARG A 109 -10.58 22.34 -16.24
N GLU A 110 -11.46 21.91 -15.35
CA GLU A 110 -11.19 21.83 -13.91
C GLU A 110 -10.25 20.66 -13.54
N TYR A 111 -10.15 19.64 -14.41
CA TYR A 111 -9.34 18.44 -14.19
C TYR A 111 -8.07 18.42 -15.04
N ILE A 112 -8.14 19.01 -16.24
CA ILE A 112 -7.07 19.02 -17.24
C ILE A 112 -6.61 20.47 -17.44
N THR A 113 -5.44 20.80 -16.90
CA THR A 113 -4.81 22.11 -17.07
C THR A 113 -4.35 22.32 -18.53
N GLY A 114 -4.05 23.56 -18.91
CA GLY A 114 -3.50 23.85 -20.24
C GLY A 114 -2.17 23.12 -20.48
N THR A 115 -1.29 23.12 -19.49
CA THR A 115 0.00 22.43 -19.53
C THR A 115 -0.18 20.92 -19.67
N MET A 116 -1.13 20.32 -18.93
CA MET A 116 -1.44 18.89 -19.06
C MET A 116 -1.93 18.55 -20.47
N ASP A 117 -2.82 19.35 -21.05
CA ASP A 117 -3.33 19.14 -22.40
C ASP A 117 -2.20 19.22 -23.45
N GLU A 118 -1.35 20.24 -23.37
CA GLU A 118 -0.28 20.48 -24.34
C GLU A 118 0.89 19.49 -24.25
N LEU A 119 1.34 19.18 -23.03
CA LEU A 119 2.58 18.43 -22.80
C LEU A 119 2.38 16.95 -22.47
N THR A 120 1.13 16.47 -22.36
CA THR A 120 0.83 15.06 -22.09
C THR A 120 0.34 14.35 -23.35
N PRO A 121 1.23 13.70 -24.12
CA PRO A 121 0.87 13.09 -25.40
C PRO A 121 0.01 11.84 -25.25
N GLY A 122 0.17 11.10 -24.16
CA GLY A 122 -0.55 9.84 -23.90
C GLY A 122 -1.84 10.09 -23.13
N ARG A 123 -2.97 9.60 -23.66
CA ARG A 123 -4.30 9.86 -23.09
C ARG A 123 -5.09 8.56 -23.03
N ILE A 124 -5.74 8.32 -21.89
CA ILE A 124 -6.58 7.15 -21.65
C ILE A 124 -7.96 7.65 -21.22
N GLY A 125 -8.98 7.35 -22.01
CA GLY A 125 -10.37 7.66 -21.72
C GLY A 125 -11.14 6.41 -21.34
N LEU A 126 -11.84 6.44 -20.21
CA LEU A 126 -12.85 5.44 -19.89
C LEU A 126 -14.20 5.86 -20.49
N ARG A 127 -15.15 4.93 -20.52
CA ARG A 127 -16.52 5.22 -20.94
C ARG A 127 -17.09 6.36 -20.08
N THR A 128 -17.57 7.42 -20.73
CA THR A 128 -18.31 8.51 -20.07
C THR A 128 -19.75 8.55 -20.60
N ASN A 129 -20.64 9.22 -19.86
CA ASN A 129 -22.00 9.47 -20.33
C ASN A 129 -22.10 10.72 -21.22
N ASN A 130 -21.02 11.49 -21.35
CA ASN A 130 -20.99 12.76 -22.05
C ASN A 130 -19.87 12.76 -23.11
N SER A 131 -20.26 12.67 -24.38
CA SER A 131 -19.32 12.67 -25.50
C SER A 131 -18.47 13.95 -25.55
N SER A 132 -18.95 15.09 -25.03
CA SER A 132 -18.15 16.33 -25.00
C SER A 132 -16.93 16.22 -24.08
N GLU A 133 -17.00 15.41 -23.01
CA GLU A 133 -15.85 15.18 -22.12
C GLU A 133 -14.78 14.35 -22.82
N LEU A 134 -15.20 13.30 -23.54
CA LEU A 134 -14.28 12.53 -24.37
C LEU A 134 -13.69 13.36 -25.50
N GLN A 135 -14.47 14.26 -26.11
CA GLN A 135 -13.95 15.20 -27.09
C GLN A 135 -12.92 16.17 -26.47
N MET A 136 -13.10 16.58 -25.23
CA MET A 136 -12.12 17.42 -24.53
C MET A 136 -10.85 16.64 -24.16
N LEU A 137 -10.96 15.34 -23.88
CA LEU A 137 -9.80 14.46 -23.69
C LEU A 137 -9.07 14.19 -25.03
N PHE A 138 -9.80 14.20 -26.14
CA PHE A 138 -9.31 13.91 -27.50
C PHE A 138 -9.63 15.05 -28.51
N PRO A 139 -9.16 16.30 -28.30
CA PRO A 139 -9.48 17.51 -29.07
C PRO A 139 -9.26 17.38 -30.58
N ASP A 140 -8.15 16.77 -31.01
CA ASP A 140 -7.76 16.75 -32.43
C ASP A 140 -8.45 15.64 -33.23
N THR A 141 -8.96 14.62 -32.54
CA THR A 141 -9.51 13.39 -33.15
C THR A 141 -11.01 13.26 -32.91
N GLY A 142 -11.55 14.02 -31.96
CA GLY A 142 -12.94 13.94 -31.53
C GLY A 142 -13.19 12.81 -30.53
N ALA A 143 -14.42 12.73 -30.03
CA ALA A 143 -14.80 11.65 -29.14
C ALA A 143 -14.75 10.29 -29.88
N PRO A 144 -14.11 9.25 -29.30
CA PRO A 144 -14.21 7.89 -29.84
C PRO A 144 -15.67 7.45 -29.93
N ASP A 145 -15.93 6.53 -30.86
CA ASP A 145 -17.24 5.88 -30.96
C ASP A 145 -17.56 5.16 -29.65
N MET A 146 -18.70 5.49 -29.05
CA MET A 146 -19.14 4.88 -27.80
C MET A 146 -19.33 3.36 -27.92
N ALA A 147 -19.51 2.85 -29.14
CA ALA A 147 -19.60 1.42 -29.43
C ALA A 147 -18.32 0.65 -29.07
N ILE A 148 -17.16 1.31 -28.94
CA ILE A 148 -15.94 0.62 -28.51
C ILE A 148 -15.97 0.21 -27.05
N PHE A 149 -16.78 0.88 -26.21
CA PHE A 149 -16.85 0.59 -24.77
C PHE A 149 -17.86 -0.54 -24.49
N THR A 150 -17.61 -1.71 -25.07
CA THR A 150 -18.50 -2.88 -25.03
C THR A 150 -18.58 -3.53 -23.66
N ASP A 151 -17.45 -3.58 -22.94
CA ASP A 151 -17.29 -4.36 -21.72
C ASP A 151 -16.62 -3.54 -20.61
N PRO A 152 -16.82 -3.89 -19.32
CA PRO A 152 -16.08 -3.29 -18.22
C PRO A 152 -14.57 -3.29 -18.45
N GLY A 153 -13.90 -2.18 -18.14
CA GLY A 153 -12.47 -2.02 -18.33
C GLY A 153 -12.01 -1.78 -19.77
N THR A 154 -12.91 -1.70 -20.76
CA THR A 154 -12.52 -1.20 -22.08
C THR A 154 -12.25 0.31 -22.01
N VAL A 155 -11.12 0.75 -22.54
CA VAL A 155 -10.66 2.14 -22.55
C VAL A 155 -10.30 2.57 -23.97
N ALA A 156 -10.33 3.86 -24.25
CA ALA A 156 -9.76 4.46 -25.45
C ALA A 156 -8.35 4.95 -25.12
N TYR A 157 -7.34 4.48 -25.84
CA TYR A 157 -5.97 4.94 -25.72
C TYR A 157 -5.54 5.71 -26.97
N MET A 158 -4.83 6.82 -26.77
CA MET A 158 -4.21 7.61 -27.83
C MET A 158 -2.83 8.08 -27.38
N SER A 159 -1.89 8.19 -28.32
CA SER A 159 -0.64 8.92 -28.14
C SER A 159 -0.35 9.82 -29.32
N THR A 160 -0.09 11.11 -29.07
CA THR A 160 0.32 12.05 -30.14
C THR A 160 1.77 11.86 -30.59
N THR A 161 2.57 11.04 -29.89
CA THR A 161 4.01 10.85 -30.19
C THR A 161 4.41 9.43 -30.54
N LYS A 162 3.76 8.41 -29.97
CA LYS A 162 4.15 7.00 -30.14
C LYS A 162 3.11 6.12 -30.82
N GLY A 163 1.98 6.69 -31.22
CA GLY A 163 0.83 5.96 -31.73
C GLY A 163 0.11 5.15 -30.62
N PRO A 164 -1.17 4.78 -30.83
CA PRO A 164 -2.00 5.13 -31.97
C PRO A 164 -2.35 6.63 -31.95
N PHE A 165 -2.25 7.29 -33.10
CA PHE A 165 -2.54 8.72 -33.26
C PHE A 165 -4.05 9.03 -33.30
N GLN A 166 -4.87 7.99 -33.17
CA GLN A 166 -6.32 8.04 -33.06
C GLN A 166 -6.75 7.20 -31.85
N PRO A 167 -7.79 7.60 -31.11
CA PRO A 167 -8.30 6.83 -29.98
C PRO A 167 -8.63 5.39 -30.42
N THR A 168 -7.91 4.43 -29.87
CA THR A 168 -8.03 3.01 -30.21
C THR A 168 -8.46 2.22 -28.97
N PRO A 169 -9.30 1.18 -29.11
CA PRO A 169 -9.69 0.36 -27.97
C PRO A 169 -8.48 -0.31 -27.32
N ALA A 170 -8.41 -0.26 -26.00
CA ALA A 170 -7.46 -0.98 -25.14
C ALA A 170 -8.19 -1.55 -23.92
N LYS A 171 -7.54 -2.45 -23.18
CA LYS A 171 -8.13 -3.11 -22.01
C LYS A 171 -7.37 -2.74 -20.74
N ALA A 172 -8.10 -2.20 -19.77
CA ALA A 172 -7.68 -2.10 -18.38
C ALA A 172 -8.37 -3.21 -17.57
N TYR A 173 -7.63 -3.84 -16.67
CA TYR A 173 -8.16 -4.89 -15.81
C TYR A 173 -8.33 -4.36 -14.39
N ALA A 174 -9.45 -4.70 -13.77
CA ALA A 174 -9.66 -4.41 -12.36
C ALA A 174 -8.65 -5.19 -11.52
N THR A 175 -8.11 -4.53 -10.49
CA THR A 175 -7.17 -5.12 -9.52
C THR A 175 -7.84 -5.43 -8.19
N MET A 176 -9.18 -5.35 -8.14
CA MET A 176 -9.99 -5.57 -6.94
C MET A 176 -10.79 -6.86 -7.10
N ALA A 177 -10.71 -7.74 -6.10
CA ALA A 177 -11.41 -9.04 -6.13
C ALA A 177 -12.93 -8.90 -6.27
N GLU A 178 -13.52 -7.85 -5.68
CA GLU A 178 -14.96 -7.56 -5.76
C GLU A 178 -15.48 -7.35 -7.19
N ALA A 179 -14.60 -7.09 -8.16
CA ALA A 179 -14.96 -7.01 -9.57
C ALA A 179 -15.27 -8.38 -10.20
N PHE A 180 -15.01 -9.49 -9.49
CA PHE A 180 -15.16 -10.86 -9.97
C PHE A 180 -16.14 -11.66 -9.10
N PRO A 181 -16.87 -12.64 -9.67
CA PRO A 181 -17.77 -13.50 -8.89
C PRO A 181 -17.01 -14.24 -7.78
N GLN A 182 -17.56 -14.23 -6.57
CA GLN A 182 -16.97 -14.93 -5.43
C GLN A 182 -16.74 -16.41 -5.74
N GLY A 183 -15.55 -16.92 -5.44
CA GLY A 183 -15.13 -18.30 -5.73
C GLY A 183 -14.65 -18.54 -7.17
N SER A 184 -14.60 -17.52 -8.04
CA SER A 184 -13.91 -17.64 -9.34
C SER A 184 -12.39 -17.64 -9.16
N ALA A 185 -11.67 -18.21 -10.13
CA ALA A 185 -10.20 -18.19 -10.11
C ALA A 185 -9.63 -16.77 -10.10
N GLU A 186 -10.30 -15.83 -10.78
CA GLU A 186 -9.94 -14.41 -10.78
C GLU A 186 -10.19 -13.76 -9.42
N TYR A 187 -11.31 -14.09 -8.76
CA TYR A 187 -11.58 -13.60 -7.41
C TYR A 187 -10.45 -14.01 -6.46
N GLU A 188 -10.10 -15.29 -6.41
CA GLU A 188 -9.01 -15.81 -5.57
C GLU A 188 -7.67 -15.15 -5.91
N ARG A 189 -7.33 -15.04 -7.20
CA ARG A 189 -6.09 -14.39 -7.63
C ARG A 189 -6.01 -12.91 -7.23
N MET A 190 -7.12 -12.18 -7.30
CA MET A 190 -7.15 -10.76 -6.97
C MET A 190 -7.07 -10.50 -5.46
N GLN A 191 -7.43 -11.47 -4.61
CA GLN A 191 -7.27 -11.35 -3.15
C GLN A 191 -5.79 -11.22 -2.75
N SER A 192 -4.90 -11.96 -3.41
CA SER A 192 -3.46 -11.95 -3.11
C SER A 192 -2.64 -10.99 -3.97
N LEU A 193 -3.22 -10.39 -5.02
CA LEU A 193 -2.49 -9.63 -6.05
C LEU A 193 -1.46 -8.64 -5.50
N PHE A 194 -1.83 -7.81 -4.52
CA PHE A 194 -0.90 -6.81 -3.97
C PHE A 194 0.17 -7.43 -3.07
N MET A 195 -0.15 -8.54 -2.39
CA MET A 195 0.81 -9.29 -1.58
C MET A 195 1.86 -9.95 -2.46
N ASP A 196 1.41 -10.62 -3.52
CA ASP A 196 2.28 -11.30 -4.49
C ASP A 196 3.12 -10.28 -5.24
N ALA A 197 2.53 -9.17 -5.70
CA ALA A 197 3.27 -8.09 -6.33
C ALA A 197 4.32 -7.49 -5.38
N ALA A 198 4.01 -7.30 -4.10
CA ALA A 198 4.99 -6.80 -3.13
C ALA A 198 6.15 -7.78 -2.94
N ARG A 199 5.88 -9.08 -2.91
CA ARG A 199 6.90 -10.13 -2.81
C ARG A 199 7.78 -10.18 -4.06
N GLU A 200 7.17 -10.33 -5.22
CA GLU A 200 7.86 -10.49 -6.51
C GLU A 200 8.66 -9.24 -6.92
N LEU A 201 8.14 -8.04 -6.64
CA LEU A 201 8.76 -6.79 -7.10
C LEU A 201 9.73 -6.20 -6.08
N SER A 202 9.74 -6.68 -4.83
CA SER A 202 10.58 -6.09 -3.77
C SER A 202 12.05 -6.07 -4.14
N ASP A 203 12.56 -7.17 -4.71
CA ASP A 203 13.99 -7.33 -5.00
C ASP A 203 14.49 -6.46 -6.14
N ILE A 204 13.64 -6.24 -7.13
CA ILE A 204 13.96 -5.43 -8.31
C ILE A 204 13.62 -3.95 -8.12
N ARG A 205 13.02 -3.59 -6.98
CA ARG A 205 12.69 -2.19 -6.69
C ARG A 205 13.96 -1.40 -6.39
N PRO A 206 14.30 -0.37 -7.18
CA PRO A 206 15.50 0.41 -6.97
C PRO A 206 15.38 1.28 -5.71
N ASP A 207 16.53 1.57 -5.10
CA ASP A 207 16.67 2.63 -4.12
C ASP A 207 16.68 4.00 -4.80
N MET A 208 16.32 5.04 -4.05
CA MET A 208 16.51 6.41 -4.52
C MET A 208 18.01 6.68 -4.68
N ASP A 209 18.40 7.31 -5.79
CA ASP A 209 19.80 7.67 -5.99
C ASP A 209 20.26 8.72 -4.96
N PRO A 210 21.54 8.70 -4.55
CA PRO A 210 22.03 9.58 -3.49
C PRO A 210 21.89 11.09 -3.79
N ILE A 211 22.04 11.49 -5.06
CA ILE A 211 21.91 12.89 -5.49
C ILE A 211 20.48 13.36 -5.23
N THR A 212 19.51 12.57 -5.66
CA THR A 212 18.09 12.88 -5.54
C THR A 212 17.62 12.81 -4.10
N ALA A 213 18.00 11.77 -3.35
CA ALA A 213 17.69 11.64 -1.93
C ALA A 213 18.23 12.84 -1.13
N LYS A 214 19.46 13.27 -1.40
CA LYS A 214 20.08 14.46 -0.79
C LYS A 214 19.32 15.74 -1.13
N ALA A 215 18.94 15.92 -2.40
CA ALA A 215 18.22 17.11 -2.85
C ALA A 215 16.81 17.22 -2.24
N MET A 216 16.14 16.09 -2.05
CA MET A 216 14.85 16.03 -1.36
C MET A 216 15.01 16.20 0.16
N GLY A 217 16.16 15.86 0.73
CA GLY A 217 16.51 16.11 2.13
C GLY A 217 15.54 15.45 3.12
N LEU A 218 15.17 16.19 4.17
CA LEU A 218 14.25 15.71 5.21
C LEU A 218 12.84 15.39 4.71
N ALA A 219 12.42 15.99 3.59
CA ALA A 219 11.16 15.63 2.96
C ALA A 219 11.20 14.14 2.54
N TRP A 220 12.30 13.68 1.94
CA TRP A 220 12.48 12.28 1.60
C TRP A 220 12.77 11.40 2.81
N SER A 221 13.77 11.77 3.61
CA SER A 221 14.28 10.88 4.67
C SER A 221 13.30 10.67 5.81
N GLN A 222 12.37 11.61 6.05
CA GLN A 222 11.35 11.50 7.11
C GLN A 222 9.94 11.16 6.59
N ARG A 223 9.79 10.85 5.29
CA ARG A 223 8.49 10.60 4.67
C ARG A 223 7.66 9.56 5.41
N TRP A 224 8.27 8.44 5.79
CA TRP A 224 7.57 7.34 6.45
C TRP A 224 7.08 7.69 7.85
N ALA A 225 7.91 8.40 8.63
CA ALA A 225 7.52 8.91 9.94
C ALA A 225 6.30 9.85 9.87
N ARG A 226 6.16 10.63 8.78
CA ARG A 226 4.99 11.51 8.56
C ARG A 226 3.75 10.77 8.09
N ILE A 227 3.88 9.82 7.16
CA ILE A 227 2.72 9.18 6.52
C ILE A 227 2.13 8.04 7.34
N ILE A 228 2.90 7.32 8.15
CA ILE A 228 2.38 6.18 8.93
C ILE A 228 1.21 6.59 9.84
N PRO A 229 1.29 7.70 10.61
CA PRO A 229 0.16 8.22 11.36
C PRO A 229 -1.11 8.43 10.51
N ASN A 230 -0.98 8.93 9.28
CA ASN A 230 -2.12 9.15 8.40
C ASN A 230 -2.70 7.84 7.83
N LEU A 231 -1.88 6.81 7.67
CA LEU A 231 -2.29 5.53 7.08
C LEU A 231 -2.78 4.51 8.11
N ARG A 232 -2.26 4.58 9.34
CA ARG A 232 -2.43 3.58 10.40
C ARG A 232 -2.93 4.13 11.72
N GLY A 233 -2.90 5.45 11.90
CA GLY A 233 -3.40 6.09 13.10
C GLY A 233 -4.90 5.91 13.30
N ASP A 234 -5.35 6.19 14.52
CA ASP A 234 -6.76 6.47 14.81
C ASP A 234 -7.19 7.83 14.24
N ALA A 235 -8.40 8.28 14.56
CA ALA A 235 -8.92 9.57 14.11
C ALA A 235 -8.10 10.78 14.60
N HIS A 236 -7.19 10.57 15.55
CA HIS A 236 -6.29 11.58 16.10
C HIS A 236 -4.84 11.38 15.63
N GLY A 237 -4.59 10.42 14.74
CA GLY A 237 -3.25 10.08 14.25
C GLY A 237 -2.43 9.25 15.24
N ASN A 238 -3.01 8.76 16.34
CA ASN A 238 -2.29 7.90 17.27
C ASN A 238 -2.11 6.52 16.66
N VAL A 239 -0.86 6.07 16.62
CA VAL A 239 -0.50 4.77 16.08
C VAL A 239 -0.30 3.79 17.21
N THR A 240 -0.92 2.62 17.12
CA THR A 240 -0.82 1.55 18.11
C THR A 240 -0.20 0.28 17.50
N PRO A 241 0.43 -0.59 18.30
CA PRO A 241 1.12 -1.78 17.79
C PRO A 241 0.21 -2.71 16.96
N ASP A 242 -1.09 -2.78 17.25
CA ASP A 242 -2.06 -3.63 16.52
C ASP A 242 -2.37 -3.15 15.09
N ARG A 243 -1.84 -2.00 14.69
CA ARG A 243 -2.10 -1.38 13.38
C ARG A 243 -1.06 -1.75 12.32
N MET A 244 0.03 -2.41 12.70
CA MET A 244 1.12 -2.76 11.78
C MET A 244 1.87 -4.02 12.22
N HIS A 245 2.71 -4.54 11.34
CA HIS A 245 3.61 -5.64 11.63
C HIS A 245 4.63 -5.26 12.73
N GLU A 246 5.03 -6.21 13.59
CA GLU A 246 5.91 -5.96 14.75
C GLU A 246 7.23 -5.29 14.35
N SER A 247 7.92 -5.80 13.32
CA SER A 247 9.18 -5.20 12.84
C SER A 247 8.99 -3.78 12.31
N VAL A 248 7.82 -3.49 11.71
CA VAL A 248 7.50 -2.14 11.22
C VAL A 248 7.19 -1.21 12.38
N TRP A 249 6.52 -1.72 13.42
CA TRP A 249 6.25 -1.00 14.65
C TRP A 249 7.53 -0.62 15.40
N GLU A 250 8.44 -1.58 15.62
CA GLU A 250 9.72 -1.34 16.27
C GLU A 250 10.55 -0.30 15.51
N LEU A 251 10.58 -0.40 14.18
CA LEU A 251 11.25 0.57 13.33
C LEU A 251 10.61 1.96 13.48
N TYR A 252 9.28 2.06 13.40
CA TYR A 252 8.57 3.33 13.56
C TYR A 252 8.85 3.98 14.92
N GLN A 253 8.89 3.21 16.00
CA GLN A 253 9.21 3.71 17.35
C GLN A 253 10.65 4.20 17.49
N SER A 254 11.56 3.71 16.65
CA SER A 254 12.97 4.14 16.64
C SER A 254 13.19 5.49 15.96
N TRP A 255 12.21 5.97 15.18
CA TRP A 255 12.36 7.19 14.40
C TRP A 255 12.17 8.46 15.24
N GLU A 256 12.94 9.48 14.87
CA GLU A 256 12.73 10.82 15.40
C GLU A 256 11.37 11.38 14.99
N LYS A 257 10.84 12.29 15.80
CA LYS A 257 9.63 13.03 15.44
C LYS A 257 9.91 13.80 14.14
N PRO A 258 9.05 13.65 13.11
CA PRO A 258 9.30 14.32 11.84
C PRO A 258 9.20 15.84 11.98
N VAL A 259 9.97 16.55 11.16
CA VAL A 259 9.94 18.00 11.07
C VAL A 259 8.53 18.45 10.64
N PRO A 260 7.96 19.50 11.27
CA PRO A 260 6.65 20.03 10.90
C PRO A 260 6.58 20.50 9.43
N TYR A 261 5.40 20.34 8.81
CA TYR A 261 5.14 20.79 7.43
C TYR A 261 5.51 22.26 7.20
N ASP A 262 5.13 23.14 8.13
CA ASP A 262 5.41 24.57 7.97
C ASP A 262 6.90 24.87 7.84
N LEU A 263 7.75 24.10 8.53
CA LEU A 263 9.19 24.28 8.41
C LEU A 263 9.72 23.70 7.08
N LEU A 264 9.26 22.51 6.68
CA LEU A 264 9.63 21.89 5.39
C LEU A 264 9.19 22.72 4.18
N LEU A 265 8.04 23.41 4.30
CA LEU A 265 7.46 24.25 3.26
C LEU A 265 7.93 25.71 3.33
N GLY A 266 8.83 26.06 4.26
CA GLY A 266 9.33 27.43 4.43
C GLY A 266 8.27 28.44 4.86
N ARG A 267 7.22 27.98 5.54
CA ARG A 267 6.10 28.78 6.08
C ARG A 267 6.31 29.17 7.54
N ALA A 268 7.19 28.47 8.25
CA ALA A 268 7.52 28.77 9.64
C ALA A 268 8.32 30.07 9.74
N ALA A 269 8.03 30.89 10.74
CA ALA A 269 8.76 32.12 11.05
C ALA A 269 9.09 32.18 12.56
N ASP A 270 10.16 32.88 12.93
CA ASP A 270 10.46 33.22 14.32
C ASP A 270 9.56 34.35 14.86
N ASP A 271 9.74 34.68 16.14
CA ASP A 271 8.95 35.73 16.82
C ASP A 271 9.13 37.13 16.18
N ASP A 272 10.21 37.33 15.42
CA ASP A 272 10.51 38.57 14.71
C ASP A 272 9.99 38.56 13.26
N GLY A 273 9.35 37.46 12.83
CA GLY A 273 8.77 37.29 11.50
C GLY A 273 9.75 36.86 10.41
N TYR A 274 10.97 36.45 10.76
CA TYR A 274 11.93 35.90 9.81
C TYR A 274 11.64 34.43 9.52
N THR A 275 11.62 34.07 8.24
CA THR A 275 11.40 32.69 7.81
C THR A 275 12.48 31.76 8.36
N LEU A 276 12.05 30.70 9.02
CA LEU A 276 12.92 29.66 9.53
C LEU A 276 13.29 28.70 8.38
N ALA A 277 14.59 28.44 8.23
CA ALA A 277 15.07 27.44 7.30
C ALA A 277 14.86 26.03 7.87
N ALA A 278 14.39 25.11 7.03
CA ALA A 278 14.37 23.69 7.40
C ALA A 278 15.79 23.19 7.68
N PRO A 279 15.97 22.31 8.68
CA PRO A 279 17.24 21.64 8.87
C PRO A 279 17.63 20.89 7.60
N THR A 280 18.89 20.99 7.20
CA THR A 280 19.39 20.36 5.97
C THR A 280 19.71 18.88 6.16
N THR A 281 19.79 18.41 7.40
CA THR A 281 20.12 17.03 7.78
C THR A 281 19.34 16.61 9.02
N GLY A 282 19.18 15.29 9.20
CA GLY A 282 18.47 14.68 10.33
C GLY A 282 18.48 13.16 10.21
N ALA A 283 18.05 12.45 11.25
CA ALA A 283 18.04 10.98 11.22
C ALA A 283 17.09 10.48 10.12
N ALA A 284 17.56 9.50 9.34
CA ALA A 284 16.78 8.90 8.28
C ALA A 284 15.71 7.96 8.88
N ALA A 285 14.44 8.25 8.59
CA ALA A 285 13.32 7.36 8.85
C ALA A 285 13.00 6.54 7.59
N GLU A 286 14.04 5.91 7.02
CA GLU A 286 13.85 5.06 5.86
C GLU A 286 13.28 3.70 6.25
N ILE A 287 12.46 3.16 5.35
CA ILE A 287 11.91 1.83 5.48
C ILE A 287 12.86 0.84 4.80
N PRO A 288 13.49 -0.10 5.54
CA PRO A 288 14.34 -1.12 4.96
C PRO A 288 13.49 -2.16 4.23
N ARG A 289 14.14 -2.87 3.30
CA ARG A 289 13.57 -4.10 2.74
C ARG A 289 13.50 -5.13 3.88
N LEU A 290 12.29 -5.61 4.17
CA LEU A 290 12.12 -6.74 5.09
C LEU A 290 12.30 -8.02 4.26
N SER A 291 13.38 -8.74 4.51
CA SER A 291 13.62 -10.03 3.87
C SER A 291 12.70 -11.09 4.47
N GLU A 292 12.29 -12.08 3.66
CA GLU A 292 11.47 -13.22 4.12
C GLU A 292 12.09 -13.94 5.33
N THR A 293 13.40 -13.86 5.54
CA THR A 293 14.06 -14.38 6.76
C THR A 293 13.61 -13.73 8.07
N MET A 294 12.88 -12.59 8.04
CA MET A 294 12.24 -11.99 9.22
C MET A 294 10.75 -12.36 9.37
N LEU A 295 10.19 -13.12 8.43
CA LEU A 295 8.83 -13.63 8.47
C LEU A 295 8.93 -15.14 8.64
N ASP A 296 8.52 -15.67 9.79
CA ASP A 296 8.37 -17.12 9.92
C ASP A 296 7.25 -17.54 8.98
N ASP A 297 7.57 -18.20 7.87
CA ASP A 297 6.61 -18.71 6.89
C ASP A 297 5.52 -19.54 7.58
N ASN A 298 5.87 -20.22 8.70
CA ASN A 298 4.90 -20.95 9.50
C ASN A 298 3.90 -20.02 10.22
N GLU A 299 4.32 -18.82 10.64
CA GLU A 299 3.46 -17.83 11.30
C GLU A 299 2.50 -17.20 10.28
N LEU A 300 2.96 -16.95 9.05
CA LEU A 300 2.12 -16.44 7.95
C LEU A 300 1.09 -17.48 7.48
N ASP A 301 1.51 -18.73 7.25
CA ASP A 301 0.61 -19.83 6.90
C ASP A 301 -0.40 -20.09 8.00
N ARG A 302 0.02 -19.97 9.27
CA ARG A 302 -0.89 -20.07 10.43
C ARG A 302 -1.91 -18.94 10.46
N LEU A 303 -1.51 -17.70 10.17
CA LEU A 303 -2.44 -16.56 10.13
C LEU A 303 -3.45 -16.69 9.00
N ALA A 304 -3.03 -17.14 7.82
CA ALA A 304 -3.90 -17.43 6.69
C ALA A 304 -4.87 -18.58 7.00
N ALA A 305 -4.38 -19.67 7.61
CA ALA A 305 -5.20 -20.80 8.04
C ALA A 305 -6.21 -20.42 9.13
N GLN A 306 -5.82 -19.56 10.07
CA GLN A 306 -6.74 -19.01 11.09
C GLN A 306 -7.85 -18.18 10.44
N GLU A 307 -7.55 -17.36 9.44
CA GLU A 307 -8.55 -16.54 8.74
C GLU A 307 -9.56 -17.41 7.98
N ALA A 308 -9.08 -18.43 7.28
CA ALA A 308 -9.93 -19.40 6.59
C ALA A 308 -10.81 -20.21 7.57
N ALA A 309 -10.27 -20.62 8.72
CA ALA A 309 -11.01 -21.36 9.73
C ALA A 309 -12.13 -20.53 10.37
N ILE A 310 -11.91 -19.22 10.55
CA ILE A 310 -12.91 -18.29 11.10
C ILE A 310 -14.09 -18.13 10.14
N GLU A 311 -13.82 -17.92 8.86
CA GLU A 311 -14.87 -17.78 7.85
C GLU A 311 -15.65 -19.08 7.67
N LEU A 312 -14.98 -20.23 7.72
CA LEU A 312 -15.64 -21.55 7.70
C LEU A 312 -16.54 -21.76 8.94
N ALA A 313 -16.08 -21.35 10.13
CA ALA A 313 -16.84 -21.49 11.35
C ALA A 313 -18.09 -20.58 11.40
N LYS A 314 -17.99 -19.37 10.86
CA LYS A 314 -19.11 -18.41 10.73
C LYS A 314 -20.16 -18.85 9.71
N THR A 315 -19.74 -19.54 8.65
CA THR A 315 -20.62 -20.02 7.57
C THR A 315 -21.17 -21.43 7.79
N SER A 316 -20.76 -22.10 8.87
CA SER A 316 -21.20 -23.46 9.18
C SER A 316 -22.70 -23.55 9.54
N ALA A 317 -23.30 -24.74 9.33
CA ALA A 317 -24.73 -25.01 9.59
C ALA A 317 -25.16 -24.77 11.05
N LYS A 318 -24.21 -24.71 11.98
CA LYS A 318 -24.41 -24.25 13.35
C LYS A 318 -23.30 -23.24 13.68
N PRO A 319 -23.52 -21.95 13.39
CA PRO A 319 -22.49 -20.93 13.56
C PRO A 319 -22.00 -20.90 15.01
N LYS A 320 -20.67 -20.90 15.18
CA LYS A 320 -20.08 -20.74 16.51
C LYS A 320 -20.38 -19.34 17.04
N THR A 321 -20.66 -19.25 18.33
CA THR A 321 -20.77 -17.95 19.00
C THR A 321 -19.41 -17.25 19.02
N ASN A 322 -19.41 -15.91 19.14
CA ASN A 322 -18.18 -15.13 19.24
C ASN A 322 -17.29 -15.61 20.41
N ASP A 323 -17.92 -16.06 21.49
CA ASP A 323 -17.25 -16.61 22.68
C ASP A 323 -16.53 -17.93 22.37
N GLU A 324 -17.18 -18.86 21.67
CA GLU A 324 -16.58 -20.14 21.25
C GLU A 324 -15.43 -19.92 20.25
N LEU A 325 -15.63 -19.01 19.29
CA LEU A 325 -14.62 -18.69 18.29
C LEU A 325 -13.40 -18.01 18.91
N ALA A 326 -13.62 -17.13 19.88
CA ALA A 326 -12.56 -16.51 20.66
C ALA A 326 -11.70 -17.56 21.37
N ILE A 327 -12.33 -18.47 22.11
CA ILE A 327 -11.65 -19.53 22.87
C ILE A 327 -10.82 -20.42 21.94
N GLU A 328 -11.34 -20.80 20.79
CA GLU A 328 -10.60 -21.61 19.82
C GLU A 328 -9.41 -20.86 19.22
N LEU A 329 -9.57 -19.57 18.88
CA LEU A 329 -8.47 -18.75 18.39
C LEU A 329 -7.35 -18.64 19.43
N PHE A 330 -7.71 -18.48 20.71
CA PHE A 330 -6.75 -18.50 21.81
C PHE A 330 -6.03 -19.85 21.93
N ALA A 331 -6.78 -20.95 21.94
CA ALA A 331 -6.20 -22.28 22.07
C ALA A 331 -5.28 -22.62 20.88
N SER A 332 -5.64 -22.17 19.67
CA SER A 332 -4.85 -22.39 18.45
C SER A 332 -3.49 -21.70 18.46
N MET A 333 -3.28 -20.70 19.32
CA MET A 333 -1.96 -20.08 19.44
C MET A 333 -0.92 -21.05 20.01
N GLY A 334 -1.32 -22.02 20.84
CA GLY A 334 -0.42 -23.02 21.41
C GLY A 334 0.71 -22.45 22.28
N ARG A 335 0.69 -21.14 22.58
CA ARG A 335 1.71 -20.40 23.32
C ARG A 335 1.11 -19.27 24.15
N PRO A 336 1.82 -18.79 25.19
CA PRO A 336 1.46 -17.54 25.86
C PRO A 336 1.35 -16.38 24.87
N ALA A 337 0.33 -15.55 25.03
CA ALA A 337 0.01 -14.44 24.14
C ALA A 337 -0.03 -13.10 24.88
N LYS A 338 0.49 -12.06 24.23
CA LYS A 338 0.43 -10.67 24.67
C LYS A 338 -0.97 -10.11 24.42
N PRO A 339 -1.45 -9.14 25.22
CA PRO A 339 -2.73 -8.46 24.97
C PRO A 339 -2.89 -7.90 23.54
N SER A 340 -1.78 -7.48 22.91
CA SER A 340 -1.73 -7.00 21.53
C SER A 340 -1.98 -8.09 20.48
N GLU A 341 -1.65 -9.35 20.77
CA GLU A 341 -1.91 -10.50 19.89
C GLU A 341 -3.36 -11.00 20.04
N ILE A 342 -3.94 -10.74 21.21
CA ILE A 342 -5.26 -11.22 21.59
C ILE A 342 -6.38 -10.34 21.05
N TYR A 343 -6.21 -9.02 21.12
CA TYR A 343 -7.25 -8.08 20.72
C TYR A 343 -7.66 -8.22 19.24
N PRO A 344 -6.74 -8.40 18.27
CA PRO A 344 -7.11 -8.70 16.88
C PRO A 344 -7.92 -9.98 16.72
N LEU A 345 -7.61 -11.04 17.48
CA LEU A 345 -8.35 -12.31 17.44
C LEU A 345 -9.79 -12.14 17.95
N MET A 346 -10.00 -11.29 18.97
CA MET A 346 -11.33 -10.97 19.49
C MET A 346 -12.17 -10.15 18.50
N VAL A 347 -11.55 -9.19 17.82
CA VAL A 347 -12.21 -8.46 16.74
C VAL A 347 -12.58 -9.42 15.61
N LYS A 348 -11.68 -10.33 15.22
CA LYS A 348 -11.96 -11.37 14.22
C LYS A 348 -13.10 -12.31 14.66
N ALA A 349 -13.22 -12.57 15.96
CA ALA A 349 -14.31 -13.32 16.57
C ALA A 349 -15.64 -12.57 16.67
N GLY A 350 -15.69 -11.28 16.30
CA GLY A 350 -16.93 -10.51 16.22
C GLY A 350 -17.24 -9.64 17.43
N TYR A 351 -16.28 -9.39 18.32
CA TYR A 351 -16.44 -8.40 19.39
C TYR A 351 -16.27 -6.97 18.86
N ASP A 352 -17.08 -6.05 19.40
CA ASP A 352 -17.02 -4.63 19.07
C ASP A 352 -15.83 -3.95 19.78
N LYS A 353 -15.28 -2.92 19.11
CA LYS A 353 -14.11 -2.17 19.62
C LYS A 353 -14.47 -1.21 20.75
N SER A 354 -15.75 -1.04 21.07
CA SER A 354 -16.22 -0.03 22.03
C SER A 354 -16.18 -0.54 23.48
N GLU A 355 -15.24 0.03 24.24
CA GLU A 355 -15.30 0.22 25.70
C GLU A 355 -15.00 -0.96 26.64
N ARG A 356 -14.39 -2.06 26.18
CA ARG A 356 -13.94 -3.11 27.12
C ARG A 356 -12.42 -3.18 27.18
N THR A 357 -11.86 -3.00 28.37
CA THR A 357 -10.46 -3.33 28.57
C THR A 357 -10.28 -4.84 28.38
N PHE A 358 -9.08 -5.28 27.97
CA PHE A 358 -8.72 -6.70 27.89
C PHE A 358 -9.19 -7.50 29.12
N ARG A 359 -9.10 -6.87 30.30
CA ARG A 359 -9.52 -7.42 31.59
C ARG A 359 -11.03 -7.67 31.68
N ASP A 360 -11.86 -6.77 31.15
CA ASP A 360 -13.32 -6.89 31.15
C ASP A 360 -13.77 -8.00 30.19
N LEU A 361 -13.03 -8.19 29.10
CA LEU A 361 -13.31 -9.22 28.11
C LEU A 361 -12.96 -10.62 28.63
N VAL A 362 -11.76 -10.78 29.22
CA VAL A 362 -11.35 -12.01 29.93
C VAL A 362 -12.34 -12.33 31.04
N ALA A 363 -12.86 -11.31 31.73
CA ALA A 363 -13.83 -11.50 32.79
C ALA A 363 -15.21 -11.94 32.30
N LYS A 364 -15.68 -11.36 31.18
CA LYS A 364 -16.95 -11.72 30.54
C LYS A 364 -16.94 -13.15 30.01
N LEU A 365 -15.81 -13.60 29.50
CA LEU A 365 -15.64 -14.92 28.87
C LEU A 365 -15.40 -16.07 29.87
N GLY A 366 -15.36 -15.79 31.18
CA GLY A 366 -15.05 -16.82 32.18
C GLY A 366 -13.62 -17.36 32.04
N LEU A 367 -12.70 -16.59 31.45
CA LEU A 367 -11.32 -17.02 31.16
C LEU A 367 -10.35 -16.67 32.29
N GLN A 368 -10.81 -16.09 33.39
CA GLN A 368 -9.95 -15.69 34.52
C GLN A 368 -9.19 -16.87 35.11
N ASP A 369 -9.85 -18.03 35.22
CA ASP A 369 -9.28 -19.26 35.77
C ASP A 369 -8.52 -20.08 34.72
N LYS A 370 -8.66 -19.70 33.45
CA LYS A 370 -8.01 -20.35 32.30
C LYS A 370 -6.82 -19.56 31.78
N LEU A 371 -6.49 -18.41 32.37
CA LEU A 371 -5.38 -17.56 31.93
C LEU A 371 -4.46 -17.20 33.10
N THR A 372 -3.21 -17.64 33.04
CA THR A 372 -2.19 -17.27 34.03
C THR A 372 -1.44 -16.03 33.58
N ARG A 373 -1.52 -14.95 34.36
CA ARG A 373 -0.76 -13.71 34.10
C ARG A 373 0.71 -13.89 34.52
N ARG A 374 1.64 -13.73 33.58
CA ARG A 374 3.08 -13.78 33.83
C ARG A 374 3.63 -12.42 34.26
N HIS A 375 4.83 -12.42 34.86
CA HIS A 375 5.49 -11.23 35.39
C HIS A 375 5.84 -10.18 34.33
N ASP A 376 5.94 -10.58 33.07
CA ASP A 376 6.16 -9.72 31.90
C ASP A 376 4.87 -9.10 31.33
N GLY A 377 3.72 -9.39 31.94
CA GLY A 377 2.41 -8.88 31.51
C GLY A 377 1.71 -9.74 30.43
N THR A 378 2.29 -10.88 30.04
CA THR A 378 1.67 -11.84 29.10
C THR A 378 0.67 -12.77 29.78
N TYR A 379 -0.24 -13.38 29.01
CA TYR A 379 -1.23 -14.35 29.50
C TYR A 379 -1.08 -15.68 28.78
N ALA A 380 -1.08 -16.79 29.52
CA ALA A 380 -1.02 -18.15 28.98
C ALA A 380 -2.27 -18.94 29.36
N ALA A 381 -2.76 -19.82 28.48
CA ALA A 381 -3.77 -20.81 28.87
C ALA A 381 -3.27 -21.60 30.10
N ALA A 382 -4.12 -21.82 31.10
CA ALA A 382 -3.80 -22.71 32.21
C ALA A 382 -3.58 -24.11 31.64
N ASP A 383 -2.49 -24.78 32.05
CA ASP A 383 -2.21 -26.16 31.63
C ASP A 383 -3.43 -27.02 32.00
N SER A 384 -4.22 -27.38 30.99
CA SER A 384 -5.30 -28.34 31.18
C SER A 384 -4.68 -29.72 31.10
N ASP A 385 -4.68 -30.45 32.22
CA ASP A 385 -4.22 -31.84 32.32
C ASP A 385 -5.03 -32.86 31.48
N GLU A 386 -5.89 -32.40 30.57
CA GLU A 386 -6.56 -33.25 29.58
C GLU A 386 -6.52 -32.59 28.20
N VAL A 387 -5.51 -32.94 27.41
CA VAL A 387 -5.60 -32.86 25.95
C VAL A 387 -6.28 -34.16 25.49
N PRO A 388 -7.48 -34.14 24.90
CA PRO A 388 -7.96 -35.31 24.18
C PRO A 388 -6.98 -35.53 23.03
N HIS A 389 -6.37 -36.72 22.96
CA HIS A 389 -5.48 -37.10 21.86
C HIS A 389 -6.11 -36.68 20.52
N ALA A 390 -5.58 -35.62 19.92
CA ALA A 390 -5.86 -35.29 18.54
C ALA A 390 -5.36 -36.48 17.71
N GLY A 391 -6.30 -37.19 17.09
CA GLY A 391 -6.01 -38.38 16.31
C GLY A 391 -4.90 -38.09 15.30
N ARG A 392 -3.87 -38.95 15.30
CA ARG A 392 -2.88 -39.00 14.23
C ARG A 392 -3.65 -39.19 12.90
N VAL A 393 -3.33 -38.37 11.90
CA VAL A 393 -3.82 -38.55 10.53
C VAL A 393 -3.34 -39.92 10.03
N PRO A 394 -4.23 -40.82 9.55
CA PRO A 394 -3.83 -42.14 9.08
C PRO A 394 -2.79 -42.05 7.97
N GLY A 395 -1.73 -42.86 8.10
CA GLY A 395 -0.69 -42.96 7.09
C GLY A 395 -1.09 -43.90 5.96
N PRO A 396 -0.41 -43.87 4.81
CA PRO A 396 -0.59 -44.84 3.73
C PRO A 396 -0.43 -46.32 4.16
N GLU A 397 0.18 -46.57 5.33
CA GLU A 397 0.31 -47.87 5.97
C GLU A 397 -0.97 -48.39 6.66
N ASP A 398 -1.99 -47.54 6.86
CA ASP A 398 -3.23 -47.86 7.58
C ASP A 398 -4.36 -48.34 6.64
N ASP A 399 -4.06 -48.67 5.38
CA ASP A 399 -5.01 -49.25 4.41
C ASP A 399 -5.09 -50.79 4.58
N PRO A 400 -6.19 -51.34 5.14
CA PRO A 400 -6.37 -52.78 5.31
C PRO A 400 -6.64 -53.51 3.98
N ASP A 401 -6.93 -52.80 2.90
CA ASP A 401 -7.27 -53.35 1.58
C ASP A 401 -6.19 -52.96 0.56
N GLY A 402 -5.00 -53.55 0.74
CA GLY A 402 -3.85 -53.34 -0.13
C GLY A 402 -4.13 -53.46 -1.63
N ARG A 403 -3.27 -52.79 -2.42
CA ARG A 403 -3.22 -52.78 -3.89
C ARG A 403 -3.76 -54.06 -4.53
N GLY A 404 -4.99 -53.99 -5.03
CA GLY A 404 -5.53 -54.96 -5.97
C GLY A 404 -4.87 -54.77 -7.34
N ASP A 405 -3.84 -55.57 -7.62
CA ASP A 405 -3.38 -55.85 -8.97
C ASP A 405 -4.49 -56.57 -9.77
N ALA A 406 -4.74 -56.07 -11.00
CA ALA A 406 -4.89 -56.82 -12.27
C ALA A 406 -5.93 -56.16 -13.22
N PRO A 407 -5.86 -56.43 -14.54
CA PRO A 407 -4.77 -56.10 -15.45
C PRO A 407 -5.29 -55.27 -16.64
N HIS A 408 -4.37 -54.76 -17.45
CA HIS A 408 -4.65 -54.21 -18.78
C HIS A 408 -5.37 -55.23 -19.68
N ASP A 409 -6.44 -54.77 -20.32
CA ASP A 409 -6.74 -54.94 -21.76
C ASP A 409 -7.36 -53.65 -22.30
#